data_AF-A0A1M6BQF9-F1
#
_entry.id   AF-A0A1M6BQF9-F1
#
_cell.length_a   1.000
_cell.length_b   1.000
_cell.length_c   1.000
_cell.angle_alpha   90.00
_cell.angle_beta   90.00
_cell.angle_gamma   90.00
#
_symmetry.space_group_name_H-M   'P 1'
#
loop_
_entity.id
_entity.type
_entity.pdbx_description
1 polymer ?
#
loop_
_entity_poly.entity_id
_entity_poly.type
_entity_poly.pdbx_seq_one_letter_code
_entity_poly.pdbx_strand_id
1 'polypeptide(L)'
;MLGHVMKKIEHIGIAVKSILEANKIYEALLGVAPYKSEKVESEGVETSFFKCGESKIELLEATNPDSPIAKFIEKRGEGIHHIAFAVENIESEMARLQKEGFVLLNEKPKKGADNKLVAFLHPKSANGVLVELCQEIHNN
;
A
#
# COMPACT_ATOMS: atom_id res chain seq x y z
N MET A 1 1.58 -29.67 -4.74
CA MET A 1 1.67 -28.41 -5.49
C MET A 1 1.09 -27.34 -4.58
N LEU A 2 1.93 -26.68 -3.77
CA LEU A 2 1.47 -25.58 -2.91
C LEU A 2 1.04 -24.46 -3.86
N GLY A 3 -0.26 -24.15 -3.86
CA GLY A 3 -0.84 -23.15 -4.74
C GLY A 3 -0.19 -21.78 -4.55
N HIS A 4 -0.41 -20.90 -5.52
CA HIS A 4 -0.01 -19.51 -5.47
C HIS A 4 -0.81 -18.83 -4.34
N VAL A 5 -0.22 -18.74 -3.15
CA VAL A 5 -0.87 -18.23 -1.92
C VAL A 5 -0.26 -16.87 -1.57
N MET A 6 -1.12 -15.90 -1.27
CA MET A 6 -0.72 -14.63 -0.67
C MET A 6 0.00 -14.90 0.66
N LYS A 7 1.23 -14.43 0.84
CA LYS A 7 2.06 -14.85 1.98
C LYS A 7 1.54 -14.29 3.30
N LYS A 8 1.33 -12.98 3.33
CA LYS A 8 0.87 -12.23 4.51
C LYS A 8 0.28 -10.89 4.09
N ILE A 9 -0.41 -10.23 5.02
CA ILE A 9 -0.62 -8.79 4.93
C ILE A 9 0.76 -8.13 5.04
N GLU A 10 1.16 -7.37 4.02
CA GLU A 10 2.42 -6.62 4.06
C GLU A 10 2.23 -5.35 4.87
N HIS A 11 1.24 -4.54 4.50
CA HIS A 11 0.88 -3.34 5.22
C HIS A 11 -0.60 -2.97 5.06
N ILE A 12 -1.06 -2.08 5.94
CA ILE A 12 -2.32 -1.34 5.78
C ILE A 12 -1.95 0.11 5.54
N GLY A 13 -2.35 0.65 4.40
CA GLY A 13 -2.14 2.04 4.04
C GLY A 13 -3.27 2.92 4.57
N ILE A 14 -2.94 3.99 5.27
CA ILE A 14 -3.87 4.89 5.94
C ILE A 14 -3.63 6.31 5.43
N ALA A 15 -4.60 6.86 4.73
CA ALA A 15 -4.57 8.22 4.22
C ALA A 15 -4.80 9.21 5.36
N VAL A 16 -3.87 10.16 5.51
CA VAL A 16 -3.87 11.20 6.54
C VAL A 16 -3.61 12.57 5.90
N LYS A 17 -4.16 13.62 6.51
CA LYS A 17 -3.93 15.02 6.08
C LYS A 17 -2.57 15.54 6.53
N SER A 18 -2.03 14.97 7.61
CA SER A 18 -0.72 15.35 8.15
C SER A 18 -0.06 14.14 8.81
N ILE A 19 1.04 13.66 8.23
CA ILE A 19 1.91 12.65 8.81
C ILE A 19 2.52 13.16 10.12
N LEU A 20 2.79 14.46 10.25
CA LEU A 20 3.32 15.01 11.50
C LEU A 20 2.39 14.73 12.70
N GLU A 21 1.09 15.03 12.54
CA GLU A 21 0.12 14.79 13.61
C GLU A 21 -0.25 13.30 13.73
N ALA A 22 -0.40 12.62 12.59
CA ALA A 22 -0.71 11.20 12.58
C ALA A 22 0.41 10.35 13.22
N ASN A 23 1.68 10.70 13.01
CA ASN A 23 2.81 10.00 13.65
C ASN A 23 2.69 10.01 15.17
N LYS A 24 2.33 11.14 15.79
CA LYS A 24 2.15 11.23 17.25
C LYS A 24 1.02 10.31 17.72
N ILE A 25 -0.08 10.26 16.98
CA ILE A 25 -1.24 9.41 17.28
C ILE A 25 -0.85 7.93 17.18
N TYR A 26 -0.20 7.54 16.08
CA TYR A 26 0.16 6.13 15.83
C TYR A 26 1.32 5.66 16.71
N GLU A 27 2.24 6.54 17.09
CA GLU A 27 3.28 6.23 18.08
C GLU A 27 2.66 5.92 19.44
N ALA A 28 1.71 6.74 19.90
CA ALA A 28 0.98 6.49 21.14
C ALA A 28 0.12 5.20 21.06
N LEU A 29 -0.53 4.95 19.91
CA LEU A 29 -1.38 3.78 19.71
C LEU A 29 -0.61 2.47 19.62
N LEU A 30 0.51 2.45 18.90
CA LEU A 30 1.30 1.24 18.63
C LEU A 30 2.43 1.03 19.63
N GLY A 31 2.75 2.04 20.44
CA GLY A 31 3.83 1.98 21.45
C GLY A 31 5.23 1.95 20.85
N VAL A 32 5.38 2.31 19.56
CA VAL A 32 6.65 2.33 18.83
C VAL A 32 6.71 3.55 17.92
N ALA A 33 7.89 4.15 17.78
CA ALA A 33 8.12 5.24 16.85
C ALA A 33 8.11 4.76 15.38
N PRO A 34 7.80 5.63 14.40
CA PRO A 34 7.96 5.30 12.99
C PRO A 34 9.44 5.02 12.71
N TYR A 35 9.73 3.98 11.92
CA TYR A 35 11.11 3.55 11.66
C TYR A 35 11.66 4.08 10.33
N LYS A 36 10.79 4.60 9.45
CA LYS A 36 11.16 5.09 8.12
C LYS A 36 10.11 6.08 7.63
N SER A 37 10.56 7.08 6.87
CA SER A 37 9.72 7.91 6.00
C SER A 37 10.39 8.00 4.63
N GLU A 38 9.60 8.06 3.57
CA GLU A 38 10.08 8.32 2.21
C GLU A 38 9.04 9.03 1.36
N LYS A 39 9.52 9.83 0.40
CA LYS A 39 8.70 10.46 -0.63
C LYS A 39 8.68 9.57 -1.86
N VAL A 40 7.49 9.28 -2.37
CA VAL A 40 7.29 8.58 -3.63
C VAL A 40 6.74 9.59 -4.63
N GLU A 41 7.66 10.30 -5.30
CA GLU A 41 7.32 11.42 -6.20
C GLU A 41 6.37 11.01 -7.33
N SER A 42 6.55 9.80 -7.88
CA SER A 42 5.69 9.26 -8.95
C SER A 42 4.23 9.09 -8.52
N GLU A 43 3.97 8.98 -7.23
CA GLU A 43 2.63 8.83 -6.65
C GLU A 43 2.13 10.10 -5.96
N GLY A 44 2.97 11.14 -5.86
CA GLY A 44 2.62 12.37 -5.16
C GLY A 44 2.31 12.16 -3.68
N VAL A 45 3.08 11.29 -3.01
CA VAL A 45 2.83 10.90 -1.62
C VAL A 45 4.11 10.91 -0.79
N GLU A 46 4.00 11.31 0.46
CA GLU A 46 4.97 11.09 1.52
C GLU A 46 4.44 9.99 2.43
N THR A 47 5.32 9.10 2.87
CA THR A 47 4.95 7.91 3.64
C THR A 47 5.67 7.88 4.99
N SER A 48 5.06 7.25 6.00
CA SER A 48 5.67 7.00 7.31
C SER A 48 5.29 5.60 7.80
N PHE A 49 6.29 4.80 8.20
CA PHE A 49 6.10 3.38 8.48
C PHE A 49 6.27 3.03 9.96
N PHE A 50 5.33 2.24 10.48
CA PHE A 50 5.39 1.65 11.81
C PHE A 50 5.43 0.12 11.71
N LYS A 51 6.22 -0.53 12.57
CA LYS A 51 6.20 -1.99 12.70
C LYS A 51 5.00 -2.43 13.53
N CYS A 52 4.30 -3.46 13.09
CA CYS A 52 3.22 -4.09 13.84
C CYS A 52 3.24 -5.62 13.61
N GLY A 53 3.97 -6.34 14.46
CA GLY A 53 4.22 -7.76 14.27
C GLY A 53 4.95 -8.04 12.94
N GLU A 54 4.37 -8.89 12.10
CA GLU A 54 4.91 -9.23 10.77
C GLU A 54 4.46 -8.27 9.65
N SER A 55 3.52 -7.37 9.96
CA SER A 55 2.96 -6.38 9.04
C SER A 55 3.39 -4.96 9.44
N LYS A 56 2.99 -3.98 8.64
CA LYS A 56 3.26 -2.56 8.88
C LYS A 56 1.99 -1.72 8.83
N ILE A 57 2.03 -0.60 9.52
CA ILE A 57 1.12 0.52 9.23
C ILE A 57 1.91 1.52 8.38
N GLU A 58 1.34 1.90 7.25
CA GLU A 58 1.87 2.94 6.37
C GLU A 58 0.92 4.13 6.38
N LEU A 59 1.40 5.26 6.90
CA LEU A 59 0.68 6.53 6.83
C LEU A 59 1.02 7.21 5.52
N LEU A 60 0.02 7.79 4.86
CA LEU A 60 0.10 8.37 3.53
C LEU A 60 -0.39 9.82 3.55
N GLU A 61 0.50 10.78 3.31
CA GLU A 61 0.15 12.20 3.13
C GLU A 61 0.38 12.62 1.68
N ALA A 62 -0.59 13.30 1.10
CA ALA A 62 -0.49 13.86 -0.25
C ALA A 62 0.56 14.98 -0.30
N THR A 63 1.50 14.92 -1.25
CA THR A 63 2.48 16.00 -1.48
C THR A 63 2.00 17.03 -2.52
N ASN A 64 0.91 16.73 -3.24
CA ASN A 64 0.25 17.63 -4.17
C ASN A 64 -1.27 17.35 -4.23
N PRO A 65 -2.09 18.34 -4.64
CA PRO A 65 -3.55 18.21 -4.63
C PRO A 65 -4.10 17.22 -5.68
N ASP A 66 -3.33 16.87 -6.69
CA ASP A 66 -3.76 15.95 -7.75
C ASP A 66 -3.50 14.47 -7.44
N SER A 67 -2.78 14.19 -6.33
CA SER A 67 -2.42 12.85 -5.90
C SER A 67 -3.64 11.97 -5.59
N PRO A 68 -3.52 10.63 -5.72
CA PRO A 68 -4.60 9.71 -5.34
C PRO A 68 -5.06 9.88 -3.89
N ILE A 69 -4.12 10.18 -2.98
CA ILE A 69 -4.40 10.38 -1.56
C ILE A 69 -5.19 11.66 -1.30
N ALA A 70 -4.86 12.77 -1.96
CA ALA A 70 -5.62 14.01 -1.86
C ALA A 70 -7.08 13.80 -2.29
N LYS A 71 -7.27 13.15 -3.45
CA LYS A 71 -8.60 12.81 -3.99
C LYS A 71 -9.37 11.84 -3.09
N PHE A 72 -8.69 10.88 -2.47
CA PHE A 72 -9.31 9.97 -1.50
C PHE A 72 -9.83 10.74 -0.28
N ILE A 73 -8.99 11.58 0.32
CA ILE A 73 -9.34 12.36 1.51
C ILE A 73 -10.48 13.34 1.22
N GLU A 74 -10.46 14.02 0.06
CA GLU A 74 -11.54 14.91 -0.36
C GLU A 74 -12.89 14.17 -0.43
N LYS A 75 -12.88 12.95 -0.98
CA LYS A 75 -14.10 12.18 -1.22
C LYS A 75 -14.60 11.41 0.01
N ARG A 76 -13.69 10.93 0.86
CA ARG A 76 -14.01 9.96 1.93
C ARG A 76 -13.54 10.37 3.33
N GLY A 77 -12.73 11.43 3.44
CA GLY A 77 -12.02 11.74 4.67
C GLY A 77 -10.77 10.88 4.86
N GLU A 78 -10.08 11.11 5.98
CA GLU A 78 -8.93 10.31 6.41
C GLU A 78 -9.38 8.89 6.82
N GLY A 79 -8.49 7.90 6.69
CA GLY A 79 -8.78 6.52 7.07
C GLY A 79 -8.04 5.48 6.25
N ILE A 80 -8.44 4.21 6.40
CA ILE A 80 -7.84 3.10 5.67
C ILE A 80 -8.06 3.29 4.16
N HIS A 81 -6.96 3.42 3.44
CA HIS A 81 -6.93 3.61 1.99
C HIS A 81 -6.93 2.27 1.27
N HIS A 82 -6.06 1.35 1.70
CA HIS A 82 -5.86 0.07 1.02
C HIS A 82 -5.26 -0.99 1.96
N ILE A 83 -5.32 -2.25 1.52
CA ILE A 83 -4.65 -3.38 2.17
C ILE A 83 -3.68 -4.00 1.16
N ALA A 84 -2.44 -4.21 1.59
CA ALA A 84 -1.39 -4.76 0.77
C ALA A 84 -1.06 -6.21 1.16
N PHE A 85 -0.87 -7.08 0.15
CA PHE A 85 -0.47 -8.47 0.34
C PHE A 85 0.89 -8.74 -0.28
N ALA A 86 1.75 -9.43 0.48
CA ALA A 86 3.06 -9.84 0.00
C ALA A 86 2.93 -11.03 -0.96
N VAL A 87 3.57 -10.92 -2.13
CA VAL A 87 3.61 -11.93 -3.19
C VAL A 87 5.06 -12.27 -3.56
N GLU A 88 5.28 -13.49 -4.04
CA GLU A 88 6.61 -13.95 -4.45
C GLU A 88 6.98 -13.50 -5.86
N ASN A 89 6.04 -13.62 -6.79
CA ASN A 89 6.20 -13.17 -8.16
C ASN A 89 4.95 -12.36 -8.57
N ILE A 90 5.10 -11.04 -8.62
CA ILE A 90 4.00 -10.12 -8.88
C ILE A 90 3.44 -10.25 -10.29
N GLU A 91 4.27 -10.54 -11.29
CA GLU A 91 3.79 -10.72 -12.68
C GLU A 91 2.94 -11.97 -12.81
N SER A 92 3.37 -13.07 -12.20
CA SER A 92 2.61 -14.32 -12.14
C SER A 92 1.29 -14.13 -11.40
N GLU A 93 1.31 -13.44 -10.26
CA GLU A 93 0.08 -13.16 -9.49
C GLU A 93 -0.87 -12.23 -10.23
N MET A 94 -0.37 -11.18 -10.88
CA MET A 94 -1.18 -10.32 -11.74
C MET A 94 -1.88 -11.12 -12.85
N ALA A 95 -1.13 -11.98 -13.55
CA ALA A 95 -1.70 -12.82 -14.61
C ALA A 95 -2.72 -13.84 -14.09
N ARG A 96 -2.48 -14.44 -12.92
CA ARG A 96 -3.44 -15.34 -12.26
C ARG A 96 -4.72 -14.61 -11.88
N LEU A 97 -4.61 -13.46 -11.21
CA LEU A 97 -5.77 -12.69 -10.74
C LEU A 97 -6.60 -12.14 -11.91
N GLN A 98 -5.99 -11.75 -13.02
CA GLN A 98 -6.74 -11.41 -14.23
C GLN A 98 -7.58 -12.58 -14.75
N LYS A 99 -7.02 -13.81 -14.76
CA LYS A 99 -7.75 -15.02 -15.17
C LYS A 99 -8.92 -15.34 -14.24
N GLU A 100 -8.79 -15.01 -12.96
CA GLU A 100 -9.85 -15.13 -11.94
C GLU A 100 -10.87 -13.98 -11.99
N GLY A 101 -10.74 -13.03 -12.93
CA GLY A 101 -11.70 -11.95 -13.14
C GLY A 101 -11.45 -10.67 -12.33
N PHE A 102 -10.31 -10.56 -11.65
CA PHE A 102 -9.92 -9.30 -11.00
C PHE A 102 -9.54 -8.25 -12.03
N VAL A 103 -9.85 -6.98 -11.73
CA VAL A 103 -9.45 -5.85 -12.56
C VAL A 103 -8.22 -5.20 -11.97
N LEU A 104 -7.09 -5.30 -12.67
CA LEU A 104 -5.87 -4.57 -12.32
C LEU A 104 -5.99 -3.10 -12.72
N LEU A 105 -5.44 -2.22 -11.88
CA LEU A 105 -5.27 -0.80 -12.17
C LEU A 105 -3.94 -0.51 -12.90
N ASN A 106 -2.99 -1.45 -12.83
CA ASN A 106 -1.70 -1.33 -13.48
C ASN A 106 -1.55 -2.42 -14.56
N GLU A 107 -1.12 -2.03 -15.76
CA GLU A 107 -0.79 -3.00 -16.81
C GLU A 107 0.48 -3.79 -16.50
N LYS A 108 1.43 -3.17 -15.79
CA LYS A 108 2.69 -3.74 -15.34
C LYS A 108 2.97 -3.32 -13.89
N PRO A 109 3.72 -4.12 -13.10
CA PRO A 109 4.20 -3.69 -11.79
C PRO A 109 4.99 -2.38 -11.90
N LYS A 110 4.86 -1.51 -10.91
CA LYS A 110 5.64 -0.28 -10.79
C LYS A 110 6.49 -0.31 -9.53
N LYS A 111 7.52 0.54 -9.45
CA LYS A 111 8.27 0.73 -8.21
C LYS A 111 7.41 1.51 -7.21
N GLY A 112 7.18 0.94 -6.03
CA GLY A 112 6.48 1.57 -4.93
C GLY A 112 7.42 2.03 -3.83
N ALA A 113 6.84 2.34 -2.66
CA ALA A 113 7.61 2.59 -1.44
C ALA A 113 8.35 1.32 -0.99
N ASP A 114 9.31 1.50 -0.08
CA ASP A 114 10.00 0.44 0.64
C ASP A 114 10.75 -0.57 -0.24
N ASN A 115 11.26 -0.08 -1.37
CA ASN A 115 11.99 -0.86 -2.37
C ASN A 115 11.21 -2.10 -2.84
N LYS A 116 9.93 -1.92 -3.16
CA LYS A 116 9.04 -2.98 -3.65
C LYS A 116 8.54 -2.72 -5.07
N LEU A 117 8.22 -3.80 -5.77
CA LEU A 117 7.31 -3.74 -6.91
C LEU A 117 5.87 -3.83 -6.41
N VAL A 118 5.00 -3.01 -7.00
CA VAL A 118 3.61 -2.89 -6.59
C VAL A 118 2.64 -2.91 -7.77
N ALA A 119 1.45 -3.45 -7.54
CA ALA A 119 0.34 -3.40 -8.48
C ALA A 119 -0.99 -3.41 -7.71
N PHE A 120 -2.00 -2.70 -8.19
CA PHE A 120 -3.26 -2.54 -7.50
C PHE A 120 -4.41 -3.25 -8.21
N LEU A 121 -5.31 -3.86 -7.43
CA LEU A 121 -6.59 -4.37 -7.89
C LEU A 121 -7.68 -3.33 -7.61
N HIS A 122 -8.53 -3.09 -8.60
CA HIS A 122 -9.64 -2.16 -8.48
C HIS A 122 -10.65 -2.66 -7.44
N PRO A 123 -11.14 -1.78 -6.54
CA PRO A 123 -12.16 -2.12 -5.54
C PRO A 123 -13.41 -2.84 -6.05
N LYS A 124 -13.80 -2.61 -7.32
CA LYS A 124 -14.99 -3.21 -7.92
C LYS A 124 -14.91 -4.73 -8.03
N SER A 125 -13.69 -5.27 -8.13
CA SER A 125 -13.44 -6.72 -8.18
C SER A 125 -13.00 -7.28 -6.83
N ALA A 126 -12.98 -6.47 -5.76
CA ALA A 126 -12.52 -6.88 -4.43
C ALA A 126 -13.47 -6.36 -3.33
N ASN A 127 -14.78 -6.42 -3.60
CA ASN A 127 -15.84 -6.05 -2.65
C ASN A 127 -15.67 -4.68 -1.97
N GLY A 128 -15.16 -3.70 -2.72
CA GLY A 128 -14.98 -2.33 -2.24
C GLY A 128 -13.62 -2.04 -1.61
N VAL A 129 -12.72 -3.02 -1.50
CA VAL A 129 -11.37 -2.84 -0.95
C VAL A 129 -10.37 -2.56 -2.07
N LEU A 130 -9.58 -1.49 -1.94
CA LEU A 130 -8.40 -1.31 -2.78
C LEU A 130 -7.32 -2.27 -2.27
N VAL A 131 -6.91 -3.20 -3.14
CA VAL A 131 -5.91 -4.22 -2.80
C VAL A 131 -4.61 -3.90 -3.53
N GLU A 132 -3.50 -3.95 -2.81
CA GLU A 132 -2.15 -3.87 -3.37
C GLU A 132 -1.46 -5.24 -3.32
N LEU A 133 -0.74 -5.58 -4.37
CA LEU A 133 0.22 -6.68 -4.41
C LEU A 133 1.61 -6.09 -4.24
N CYS A 134 2.40 -6.60 -3.30
CA CYS A 134 3.77 -6.14 -3.05
C CYS A 134 4.77 -7.28 -3.21
N GLN A 135 5.82 -7.06 -3.98
CA GLN A 135 6.97 -7.95 -4.06
C GLN A 135 8.24 -7.21 -3.64
N GLU A 136 9.05 -7.80 -2.76
CA GLU A 136 10.35 -7.26 -2.40
C GLU A 136 11.31 -7.26 -3.61
N ILE A 137 12.04 -6.16 -3.79
CA ILE A 137 13.15 -6.10 -4.74
C ILE A 137 14.42 -6.47 -3.97
N HIS A 138 14.93 -7.68 -4.21
CA HIS A 138 16.24 -8.08 -3.71
C HIS A 138 17.32 -7.47 -4.60
N ASN A 139 18.16 -6.60 -4.03
CA ASN A 139 19.39 -6.18 -4.69
C ASN A 139 20.39 -7.33 -4.53
N ASN A 140 20.81 -7.93 -5.65
CA ASN A 140 21.95 -8.85 -5.66
C ASN A 140 23.25 -8.13 -5.30
#